data_AF-A0A931WAY9-F1
#
_entry.id   AF-A0A931WAY9-F1
#
_cell.length_a   1.000
_cell.length_b   1.000
_cell.length_c   1.000
_cell.angle_alpha   90.00
_cell.angle_beta   90.00
_cell.angle_gamma   90.00
#
_symmetry.space_group_name_H-M   'P 1'
#
loop_
_entity.id
_entity.type
_entity.pdbx_description
1 polymer ?
#
loop_
_entity_poly.entity_id
_entity_poly.type
_entity_poly.pdbx_seq_one_letter_code
_entity_poly.pdbx_strand_id
1 'polypeptide(L)'
;MHNPVRLANAATIVVVVASFICWAFVTVAPDFSFSIANSWFHMINLDVVRTSQPVDFGTAIVGAFSLGVVTWIAFYAFAKIYNNLAKK
;
A
#
# COMPACT_ATOMS: atom_id res chain seq x y z
N MET A 1 1.96 16.72 -14.86
CA MET A 1 0.81 16.49 -13.96
C MET A 1 0.32 17.80 -13.34
N HIS A 2 -0.65 18.49 -13.93
CA HIS A 2 -0.96 19.88 -13.55
C HIS A 2 -1.37 20.15 -12.08
N ASN A 3 -1.80 19.15 -11.29
CA ASN A 3 -2.16 19.33 -9.88
C ASN A 3 -1.56 18.23 -8.98
N PRO A 4 -0.45 18.50 -8.26
CA PRO A 4 0.19 17.54 -7.36
C PRO A 4 -0.70 17.03 -6.23
N VAL A 5 -1.54 17.88 -5.65
CA VAL A 5 -2.44 17.52 -4.53
C VAL A 5 -3.51 16.54 -4.99
N ARG A 6 -4.10 16.75 -6.17
CA ARG A 6 -5.11 15.82 -6.71
C ARG A 6 -4.53 14.43 -6.95
N LEU A 7 -3.29 14.34 -7.47
CA LEU A 7 -2.63 13.05 -7.64
C LEU A 7 -2.39 12.37 -6.29
N ALA A 8 -1.83 13.10 -5.32
CA ALA A 8 -1.55 12.58 -3.99
C ALA A 8 -2.82 12.06 -3.30
N ASN A 9 -3.91 12.84 -3.34
CA ASN A 9 -5.19 12.42 -2.78
C ASN A 9 -5.73 11.15 -3.45
N ALA A 10 -5.72 11.09 -4.78
CA ALA A 10 -6.21 9.91 -5.51
C ALA A 10 -5.38 8.67 -5.18
N ALA A 11 -4.06 8.77 -5.18
CA ALA A 11 -3.16 7.68 -4.82
C ALA A 11 -3.39 7.22 -3.38
N THR A 12 -3.49 8.14 -2.43
CA THR A 12 -3.76 7.81 -1.02
C THR A 12 -5.10 7.10 -0.83
N ILE A 13 -6.18 7.56 -1.47
CA ILE A 13 -7.50 6.91 -1.38
C ILE A 13 -7.40 5.46 -1.89
N VAL A 14 -6.82 5.26 -3.07
CA VAL A 14 -6.68 3.93 -3.67
C VAL A 14 -5.86 3.01 -2.76
N VAL A 15 -4.71 3.48 -2.27
CA VAL A 15 -3.81 2.68 -1.42
C VAL A 15 -4.44 2.36 -0.07
N VAL A 16 -5.13 3.30 0.58
CA VAL A 16 -5.80 3.06 1.87
C VAL A 16 -6.93 2.04 1.70
N VAL A 17 -7.76 2.18 0.66
CA VAL A 17 -8.83 1.21 0.38
C VAL A 17 -8.24 -0.18 0.08
N ALA A 18 -7.19 -0.24 -0.76
CA ALA A 18 -6.50 -1.49 -1.04
C ALA A 18 -5.90 -2.12 0.21
N SER A 19 -5.36 -1.33 1.15
CA SER A 19 -4.83 -1.81 2.43
C SER A 19 -5.89 -2.55 3.26
N PHE A 20 -7.10 -1.99 3.36
CA PHE A 20 -8.20 -2.65 4.07
C PHE A 20 -8.71 -3.90 3.34
N ILE A 21 -8.75 -3.88 2.01
CA ILE A 21 -9.06 -5.08 1.21
C ILE A 21 -8.03 -6.17 1.48
N CYS A 22 -6.73 -5.85 1.43
CA CYS A 22 -5.65 -6.77 1.77
C CYS A 22 -5.80 -7.32 3.18
N TRP A 23 -6.06 -6.47 4.17
CA TRP A 23 -6.29 -6.89 5.56
C TRP A 23 -7.46 -7.87 5.69
N ALA A 24 -8.58 -7.61 4.99
CA ALA A 24 -9.72 -8.51 4.98
C ALA A 24 -9.34 -9.88 4.40
N PHE A 25 -8.66 -9.90 3.25
CA PHE A 25 -8.21 -11.14 2.59
C PHE A 25 -7.26 -11.96 3.47
N VAL A 26 -6.24 -11.35 4.08
CA VAL A 26 -5.30 -12.09 4.95
C VAL A 26 -5.97 -12.59 6.22
N THR A 27 -7.08 -11.98 6.64
CA THR A 27 -7.86 -12.42 7.81
C THR A 27 -8.80 -13.59 7.46
N VAL A 28 -9.49 -13.54 6.31
CA VAL A 28 -10.52 -14.55 5.96
C VAL A 28 -9.98 -15.71 5.13
N ALA A 29 -8.96 -15.47 4.31
CA ALA A 29 -8.39 -16.43 3.37
C ALA A 29 -6.86 -16.29 3.32
N PRO A 30 -6.16 -16.58 4.45
CA PRO A 30 -4.73 -16.36 4.55
C PRO A 30 -3.92 -17.20 3.55
N ASP A 31 -4.27 -18.48 3.34
CA ASP A 31 -3.50 -19.34 2.42
C ASP A 31 -3.59 -18.86 0.96
N PHE A 32 -4.79 -18.44 0.54
CA PHE A 32 -4.97 -17.80 -0.77
C PHE A 32 -4.13 -16.52 -0.86
N SER A 33 -4.20 -15.65 0.15
CA SER A 33 -3.46 -14.39 0.18
C SER A 33 -1.95 -14.60 0.09
N PHE A 34 -1.41 -15.57 0.83
CA PHE A 34 0.02 -15.92 0.79
C PHE A 34 0.43 -16.59 -0.52
N SER A 35 -0.45 -17.37 -1.16
CA SER A 35 -0.16 -17.93 -2.50
C SER A 35 0.02 -16.84 -3.55
N ILE A 36 -0.83 -15.81 -3.53
CA ILE A 36 -0.74 -14.65 -4.42
C ILE A 36 0.53 -13.84 -4.09
N ALA A 37 0.79 -13.56 -2.81
CA ALA A 37 1.98 -12.82 -2.42
C ALA A 37 3.27 -13.54 -2.82
N ASN A 38 3.35 -14.86 -2.61
CA ASN A 38 4.51 -15.68 -3.02
C ASN A 38 4.73 -15.62 -4.55
N SER A 39 3.68 -15.45 -5.37
CA SER A 39 3.83 -15.33 -6.83
C SER A 39 4.58 -14.06 -7.28
N TRP A 40 4.66 -13.04 -6.42
CA TRP A 40 5.34 -11.78 -6.72
C TRP A 40 6.83 -11.82 -6.35
N PHE A 41 7.21 -12.67 -5.39
CA PHE A 41 8.59 -12.78 -4.91
C PHE A 41 9.28 -14.01 -5.51
N HIS A 42 10.50 -13.83 -6.01
CA HIS A 42 11.25 -14.92 -6.66
C HIS A 42 12.35 -15.52 -5.77
N MET A 43 12.77 -14.81 -4.71
CA MET A 43 13.87 -15.21 -3.81
C MET A 43 13.53 -15.09 -2.32
N ILE A 44 12.27 -14.79 -1.98
CA ILE A 44 11.81 -14.68 -0.60
C ILE A 44 10.76 -15.76 -0.38
N ASN A 45 11.01 -16.64 0.60
CA ASN A 45 10.01 -17.61 1.04
C ASN A 45 9.13 -16.96 2.11
N LEU A 46 7.91 -16.56 1.74
CA LEU A 46 6.98 -15.93 2.68
C LEU A 46 6.42 -16.91 3.71
N ASP A 47 6.44 -18.22 3.44
CA ASP A 47 5.91 -19.23 4.35
C ASP A 47 6.75 -19.32 5.64
N VAL A 48 8.04 -18.99 5.56
CA VAL A 48 8.96 -19.01 6.71
C VAL A 48 8.74 -17.82 7.64
N VAL A 49 8.33 -16.68 7.10
CA VAL A 49 8.16 -15.42 7.86
C VAL A 49 6.69 -15.13 8.19
N ARG A 50 5.78 -16.02 7.79
CA ARG A 50 4.34 -15.92 8.06
C ARG A 50 4.07 -16.05 9.56
N THR A 51 3.34 -15.09 10.11
CA THR A 51 2.79 -15.17 11.47
C THR A 51 1.57 -16.09 11.53
N SER A 52 1.38 -16.78 12.65
CA SER A 52 0.17 -17.57 12.94
C SER A 52 -0.99 -16.72 13.47
N GLN A 53 -0.72 -15.48 13.87
CA GLN A 53 -1.73 -14.58 14.44
C GLN A 53 -2.21 -13.58 13.37
N PRO A 54 -3.53 -13.45 13.15
CA PRO A 54 -4.09 -12.41 12.29
C PRO A 54 -3.73 -11.02 12.83
N VAL A 55 -3.57 -10.06 11.92
CA VAL A 55 -3.42 -8.66 12.29
C VAL A 55 -4.78 -8.17 12.79
N ASP A 56 -4.84 -7.63 14.01
CA ASP A 56 -6.09 -7.08 14.54
C ASP A 56 -6.49 -5.79 13.80
N PHE A 57 -7.78 -5.44 13.87
CA PHE A 57 -8.32 -4.30 13.15
C PHE A 57 -7.72 -2.95 13.59
N GLY A 58 -7.33 -2.82 14.86
CA GLY A 58 -6.67 -1.62 15.37
C GLY A 58 -5.31 -1.41 14.72
N THR A 59 -4.50 -2.47 14.68
CA THR A 59 -3.21 -2.46 13.96
C THR A 59 -3.40 -2.18 12.46
N ALA A 60 -4.45 -2.72 11.84
CA ALA A 60 -4.77 -2.46 10.44
C ALA A 60 -5.09 -0.98 10.15
N ILE A 61 -5.84 -0.31 11.03
CA ILE A 61 -6.13 1.13 10.90
C ILE A 61 -4.86 1.96 11.00
N VAL A 62 -4.01 1.66 12.00
CA VAL A 62 -2.73 2.36 12.19
C VAL A 62 -1.84 2.18 10.97
N GLY A 63 -1.75 0.96 10.44
CA GLY A 63 -1.02 0.65 9.22
C GLY A 63 -1.56 1.40 7.99
N ALA A 64 -2.87 1.41 7.80
CA ALA A 64 -3.51 2.12 6.68
C ALA A 64 -3.30 3.64 6.75
N PHE A 65 -3.40 4.23 7.95
CA PHE A 65 -3.13 5.66 8.13
C PHE A 65 -1.67 6.00 7.84
N SER A 66 -0.73 5.24 8.41
CA SER A 66 0.71 5.42 8.18
C SER A 66 1.06 5.30 6.69
N LEU A 67 0.56 4.24 6.03
CA LEU A 67 0.74 4.01 4.60
C LEU A 67 0.11 5.15 3.76
N GLY A 68 -1.05 5.65 4.16
CA GLY A 68 -1.72 6.76 3.50
C GLY A 68 -0.91 8.06 3.53
N VAL A 69 -0.31 8.39 4.68
CA VAL A 69 0.58 9.55 4.85
C VAL A 69 1.82 9.42 3.96
N VAL A 70 2.49 8.26 3.99
CA VAL A 70 3.68 8.01 3.17
C VAL A 70 3.34 8.10 1.68
N THR A 71 2.22 7.51 1.27
CA THR A 71 1.73 7.56 -0.12
C THR A 71 1.48 8.99 -0.56
N TRP A 72 0.80 9.79 0.28
CA TRP A 72 0.48 11.17 -0.05
C TRP A 72 1.75 11.98 -0.31
N ILE A 73 2.70 11.89 0.62
CA ILE A 73 3.98 12.61 0.54
C ILE A 73 4.74 12.18 -0.72
N ALA A 74 4.85 10.88 -0.98
CA ALA A 74 5.56 10.34 -2.13
C ALA A 74 4.96 10.83 -3.46
N PHE A 75 3.64 10.73 -3.64
CA PHE A 75 2.98 11.13 -4.89
C PHE A 75 2.91 12.64 -5.07
N TYR A 76 2.78 13.42 -3.98
CA TYR A 76 2.91 14.87 -4.04
C TYR A 76 4.31 15.28 -4.50
N ALA A 77 5.35 14.72 -3.89
CA ALA A 77 6.73 15.00 -4.24
C ALA A 77 7.04 14.59 -5.69
N PHE A 78 6.61 13.39 -6.09
CA PHE A 78 6.74 12.89 -7.46
C PHE A 78 6.10 13.86 -8.46
N ALA A 79 4.84 14.28 -8.24
CA ALA A 79 4.16 15.20 -9.12
C ALA A 79 4.85 16.57 -9.20
N LYS A 80 5.32 17.10 -8.06
CA LYS A 80 6.04 18.38 -8.02
C LYS A 80 7.33 18.31 -8.82
N ILE A 81 8.14 17.26 -8.60
CA ILE A 81 9.42 17.06 -9.29
C ILE A 81 9.17 16.89 -10.79
N TYR A 82 8.25 15.99 -11.18
CA TYR A 82 7.90 15.75 -12.58
C TYR A 82 7.49 17.04 -13.29
N ASN A 83 6.61 17.85 -12.67
CA ASN A 83 6.18 19.12 -13.25
C ASN A 83 7.32 20.11 -13.43
N ASN A 84 8.26 20.17 -12.48
CA ASN A 84 9.39 21.06 -12.56
C ASN A 84 10.37 20.63 -13.66
N LEU A 85 10.54 19.33 -13.87
CA LEU A 85 11.36 18.78 -14.93
C LEU A 85 10.72 18.96 -16.31
N ALA A 86 9.41 18.77 -16.43
CA ALA A 86 8.68 18.90 -17.70
C ALA A 86 8.43 20.35 -18.15
N LYS A 87 8.65 21.33 -17.26
CA LYS A 87 8.61 22.77 -17.57
C LYS A 87 9.97 23.30 -18.03
N LYS A 88 11.03 22.51 -17.90
CA LYS A 88 12.32 22.74 -18.54
C LYS A 88 12.33 22.01 -19.88
#